data_AF-A0A6P6N1S4-F1
#
_entry.id   AF-A0A6P6N1S4-F1
#
_cell.length_a   1.000
_cell.length_b   1.000
_cell.length_c   1.000
_cell.angle_alpha   90.00
_cell.angle_beta   90.00
_cell.angle_gamma   90.00
#
_symmetry.space_group_name_H-M   'P 1'
#
loop_
_entity.id
_entity.type
_entity.pdbx_description
1 polymer ?
#
loop_
_entity_poly.entity_id
_entity_poly.type
_entity_poly.pdbx_seq_one_letter_code
_entity_poly.pdbx_strand_id
1 'polypeptide(L)'
;MRNKTALVCSPHGPFSSVHHQTVLQFAARSRAPSDQEHTMEDKTLRCLQNKSPRFTLGSVGPYDIQVNSLNILMRDEQVSDEVMNSICDILSKDRPGVVHINCQALTKILDGSKRAKSHYFLKNNILERATEVFGVYLENGNHWSFFHCNVDRRCITYFNSLGETEWQCQAIAQHWSAFAASRGVKGEWDLKTTKHNLQTDSVSCGIHTLAFATEFLKAGGFITSFQCPVIQQERMRLSSHLFESLDRTKKCGICAKNISGRKKMACTCGAVLHVLCAATPMCYICQEDSNPLAQISLPASDTAAHSADPDVLVETSASDEGSALQQGWQKRCSTQCAAAA
;
A
#
# COMPACT_ATOMS: atom_id res chain seq x y z
N MET A 1 13.88 45.72 -39.32
CA MET A 1 12.49 45.73 -39.82
C MET A 1 12.39 44.73 -40.97
N ARG A 2 11.43 43.78 -40.87
CA ARG A 2 10.60 43.14 -41.93
C ARG A 2 11.27 42.77 -43.28
N ASN A 3 11.36 41.47 -43.60
CA ASN A 3 10.45 40.70 -44.50
C ASN A 3 10.69 40.97 -46.00
N LYS A 4 10.51 40.09 -47.01
CA LYS A 4 9.90 38.76 -47.20
C LYS A 4 10.15 38.34 -48.68
N THR A 5 10.27 37.03 -48.93
CA THR A 5 9.56 36.19 -49.93
C THR A 5 9.28 36.64 -51.39
N ALA A 6 9.55 35.75 -52.36
CA ALA A 6 8.62 35.22 -53.40
C ALA A 6 9.38 34.24 -54.36
N LEU A 7 9.00 32.95 -54.53
CA LEU A 7 7.94 32.35 -55.38
C LEU A 7 8.19 32.50 -56.90
N VAL A 8 8.20 31.39 -57.66
CA VAL A 8 7.44 31.16 -58.94
C VAL A 8 7.64 29.69 -59.43
N CYS A 9 6.60 29.22 -60.13
CA CYS A 9 6.11 27.87 -60.43
C CYS A 9 6.79 27.06 -61.57
N SER A 10 6.44 25.75 -61.61
CA SER A 10 6.59 24.76 -62.69
C SER A 10 5.88 25.13 -64.02
N PRO A 11 6.06 24.36 -65.12
CA PRO A 11 5.06 23.29 -65.41
C PRO A 11 5.49 22.08 -66.31
N HIS A 12 4.60 21.07 -66.34
CA HIS A 12 4.31 20.04 -67.37
C HIS A 12 5.18 18.75 -67.57
N GLY A 13 4.52 17.58 -67.41
CA GLY A 13 4.93 16.24 -67.92
C GLY A 13 4.52 16.01 -69.39
N PRO A 14 4.66 14.78 -70.00
CA PRO A 14 3.74 13.64 -69.74
C PRO A 14 4.26 12.16 -69.96
N PHE A 15 3.52 11.21 -69.36
CA PHE A 15 3.11 9.81 -69.72
C PHE A 15 4.03 8.61 -70.13
N SER A 16 3.62 7.43 -69.56
CA SER A 16 3.68 6.00 -70.00
C SER A 16 4.74 5.10 -69.30
N SER A 17 4.36 4.25 -68.31
CA SER A 17 3.95 2.80 -68.35
C SER A 17 5.14 1.84 -68.62
N VAL A 18 5.39 0.68 -68.00
CA VAL A 18 4.66 -0.39 -67.28
C VAL A 18 5.67 -1.16 -66.40
N HIS A 19 5.34 -1.57 -65.17
CA HIS A 19 5.49 -2.96 -64.69
C HIS A 19 5.08 -3.17 -63.22
N HIS A 20 4.22 -4.17 -63.06
CA HIS A 20 3.76 -4.81 -61.83
C HIS A 20 4.87 -5.21 -60.87
N GLN A 21 4.69 -4.91 -59.57
CA GLN A 21 4.75 -5.93 -58.53
C GLN A 21 3.93 -5.51 -57.30
N THR A 22 2.85 -6.26 -57.09
CA THR A 22 1.90 -6.16 -55.99
C THR A 22 2.57 -6.67 -54.72
N VAL A 23 2.86 -5.80 -53.74
CA VAL A 23 3.16 -6.20 -52.36
C VAL A 23 1.90 -6.01 -51.53
N LEU A 24 1.32 -7.14 -51.14
CA LEU A 24 0.18 -7.24 -50.24
C LEU A 24 0.47 -6.53 -48.91
N GLN A 25 -0.29 -5.47 -48.63
CA GLN A 25 -0.43 -4.92 -47.29
C GLN A 25 -1.18 -5.93 -46.42
N PHE A 26 -0.47 -6.63 -45.53
CA PHE A 26 -1.08 -7.20 -44.35
C PHE A 26 -1.42 -6.06 -43.39
N ALA A 27 -2.68 -5.66 -43.38
CA ALA A 27 -3.26 -4.89 -42.29
C ALA A 27 -3.27 -5.76 -41.03
N ALA A 28 -2.18 -5.72 -40.27
CA ALA A 28 -2.22 -6.11 -38.87
C ALA A 28 -3.10 -5.09 -38.15
N ARG A 29 -4.35 -5.46 -37.90
CA ARG A 29 -5.21 -4.77 -36.92
C ARG A 29 -4.48 -4.81 -35.59
N SER A 30 -3.79 -3.73 -35.26
CA SER A 30 -3.35 -3.45 -33.90
C SER A 30 -4.60 -3.45 -33.03
N ARG A 31 -4.81 -4.53 -32.27
CA ARG A 31 -5.75 -4.54 -31.16
C ARG A 31 -5.32 -3.40 -30.24
N ALA A 32 -6.27 -2.52 -29.95
CA ALA A 32 -6.17 -1.60 -28.83
C ALA A 32 -5.77 -2.38 -27.56
N PRO A 33 -5.00 -1.80 -26.63
CA PRO A 33 -4.75 -2.42 -25.35
C PRO A 33 -6.09 -2.51 -24.60
N SER A 34 -6.67 -3.71 -24.59
CA SER A 34 -7.97 -4.01 -23.99
C SER A 34 -7.80 -4.39 -22.51
N ASP A 35 -8.50 -3.68 -21.63
CA ASP A 35 -9.28 -4.21 -20.50
C ASP A 35 -8.57 -5.07 -19.42
N GLN A 36 -7.26 -4.98 -19.23
CA GLN A 36 -6.57 -5.74 -18.18
C GLN A 36 -6.39 -4.99 -16.84
N GLU A 37 -6.43 -3.66 -16.80
CA GLU A 37 -6.22 -2.90 -15.55
C GLU A 37 -7.45 -2.89 -14.61
N HIS A 38 -8.67 -3.15 -15.11
CA HIS A 38 -9.90 -3.11 -14.31
C HIS A 38 -10.22 -4.42 -13.54
N THR A 39 -9.35 -5.44 -13.59
CA THR A 39 -9.70 -6.77 -13.06
C THR A 39 -9.24 -7.05 -11.62
N MET A 40 -8.29 -6.29 -11.06
CA MET A 40 -7.80 -6.51 -9.69
C MET A 40 -8.52 -5.71 -8.61
N GLU A 41 -9.00 -4.49 -8.92
CA GLU A 41 -9.83 -3.67 -8.03
C GLU A 41 -11.02 -4.48 -7.53
N ASP A 42 -11.72 -5.11 -8.47
CA ASP A 42 -12.99 -5.78 -8.22
C ASP A 42 -12.80 -7.12 -7.48
N LYS A 43 -11.72 -7.85 -7.76
CA LYS A 43 -11.43 -9.15 -7.14
C LYS A 43 -10.98 -9.01 -5.68
N THR A 44 -10.03 -8.11 -5.42
CA THR A 44 -9.45 -7.96 -4.07
C THR A 44 -10.43 -7.28 -3.11
N LEU A 45 -11.18 -6.28 -3.56
CA LEU A 45 -12.18 -5.62 -2.72
C LEU A 45 -13.39 -6.53 -2.45
N ARG A 46 -13.94 -7.23 -3.46
CA ARG A 46 -15.08 -8.14 -3.25
C ARG A 46 -14.75 -9.28 -2.27
N CYS A 47 -13.56 -9.88 -2.39
CA CYS A 47 -13.14 -10.95 -1.47
C CYS A 47 -13.00 -10.49 -0.01
N LEU A 48 -12.79 -9.19 0.22
CA LEU A 48 -12.46 -8.66 1.56
C LEU A 48 -13.63 -7.93 2.22
N GLN A 49 -14.65 -7.53 1.46
CA GLN A 49 -15.81 -6.76 1.93
C GLN A 49 -16.57 -7.41 3.09
N ASN A 50 -16.61 -8.75 3.14
CA ASN A 50 -17.37 -9.50 4.15
C ASN A 50 -16.54 -9.90 5.38
N LYS A 51 -15.27 -9.49 5.47
CA LYS A 51 -14.40 -9.87 6.60
C LYS A 51 -14.22 -8.77 7.62
N SER A 52 -14.02 -9.23 8.85
CA SER A 52 -13.54 -8.35 9.91
C SER A 52 -12.25 -7.68 9.44
N PRO A 53 -12.12 -6.36 9.60
CA PRO A 53 -10.89 -5.63 9.28
C PRO A 53 -9.65 -6.23 9.96
N ARG A 54 -9.82 -6.92 11.10
CA ARG A 54 -8.74 -7.55 11.87
C ARG A 54 -8.34 -8.95 11.41
N PHE A 55 -9.01 -9.50 10.40
CA PHE A 55 -8.67 -10.83 9.89
C PHE A 55 -7.28 -10.81 9.24
N THR A 56 -6.36 -11.68 9.69
CA THR A 56 -5.02 -11.77 9.09
C THR A 56 -5.07 -12.57 7.79
N LEU A 57 -4.59 -11.96 6.70
CA LEU A 57 -4.50 -12.57 5.37
C LEU A 57 -3.20 -13.33 5.17
N GLY A 58 -2.12 -12.91 5.84
CA GLY A 58 -0.81 -13.52 5.75
C GLY A 58 0.23 -12.69 6.50
N SER A 59 1.50 -12.88 6.16
CA SER A 59 2.60 -12.11 6.74
C SER A 59 3.61 -11.68 5.68
N VAL A 60 4.28 -10.55 5.91
CA VAL A 60 5.46 -10.13 5.15
C VAL A 60 6.59 -9.94 6.14
N GLY A 61 7.61 -10.80 6.05
CA GLY A 61 8.68 -10.81 7.04
C GLY A 61 8.12 -11.04 8.45
N PRO A 62 8.33 -10.11 9.40
CA PRO A 62 7.78 -10.18 10.76
C PRO A 62 6.38 -9.54 10.91
N TYR A 63 5.81 -8.97 9.85
CA TYR A 63 4.58 -8.17 9.91
C TYR A 63 3.36 -9.00 9.50
N ASP A 64 2.34 -9.03 10.34
CA ASP A 64 1.06 -9.67 10.05
C ASP A 64 0.16 -8.71 9.26
N ILE A 65 -0.24 -9.10 8.05
CA ILE A 65 -1.06 -8.27 7.17
C ILE A 65 -2.52 -8.61 7.36
N GLN A 66 -3.32 -7.61 7.71
CA GLN A 66 -4.76 -7.75 7.92
C GLN A 66 -5.55 -7.26 6.72
N VAL A 67 -6.84 -7.58 6.68
CA VAL A 67 -7.78 -7.02 5.70
C VAL A 67 -7.74 -5.48 5.72
N ASN A 68 -7.68 -4.89 6.91
CA ASN A 68 -7.60 -3.44 7.04
C ASN A 68 -6.32 -2.85 6.43
N SER A 69 -5.21 -3.59 6.49
CA SER A 69 -3.91 -3.14 5.97
C SER A 69 -3.97 -2.89 4.45
N LEU A 70 -4.66 -3.77 3.70
CA LEU A 70 -4.93 -3.57 2.28
C LEU A 70 -5.98 -2.48 2.03
N ASN A 71 -7.03 -2.43 2.85
CA ASN A 71 -8.07 -1.40 2.72
C ASN A 71 -7.52 0.02 2.90
N ILE A 72 -6.59 0.23 3.84
CA ILE A 72 -5.92 1.53 4.06
C ILE A 72 -5.17 1.98 2.81
N LEU A 73 -4.53 1.06 2.08
CA LEU A 73 -3.87 1.41 0.83
C LEU A 73 -4.90 1.84 -0.22
N MET A 74 -6.04 1.16 -0.31
CA MET A 74 -7.07 1.43 -1.32
C MET A 74 -7.95 2.66 -1.05
N ARG A 75 -7.91 3.21 0.17
CA ARG A 75 -8.70 4.38 0.60
C ARG A 75 -7.83 5.63 0.68
N ASP A 76 -8.47 6.79 0.72
CA ASP A 76 -7.80 8.08 0.99
C ASP A 76 -7.45 8.26 2.47
N GLU A 77 -6.68 7.32 3.01
CA GLU A 77 -6.22 7.27 4.39
C GLU A 77 -4.69 7.29 4.46
N GLN A 78 -4.16 7.70 5.62
CA GLN A 78 -2.72 7.58 5.90
C GLN A 78 -2.32 6.12 6.04
N VAL A 79 -1.18 5.78 5.46
CA VAL A 79 -0.63 4.42 5.51
C VAL A 79 -0.12 4.11 6.91
N SER A 80 -0.41 2.91 7.41
CA SER A 80 0.02 2.46 8.75
C SER A 80 1.48 2.01 8.78
N ASP A 81 2.11 2.08 9.95
CA ASP A 81 3.47 1.56 10.20
C ASP A 81 3.67 0.14 9.67
N GLU A 82 2.68 -0.73 9.90
CA GLU A 82 2.72 -2.14 9.49
C GLU A 82 2.82 -2.27 7.98
N VAL A 83 2.01 -1.51 7.22
CA VAL A 83 2.04 -1.52 5.76
C VAL A 83 3.34 -0.91 5.24
N MET A 84 3.76 0.23 5.79
CA MET A 84 5.00 0.91 5.40
C MET A 84 6.21 -0.03 5.55
N ASN A 85 6.36 -0.66 6.72
CA ASN A 85 7.46 -1.57 6.99
C ASN A 85 7.39 -2.85 6.13
N SER A 86 6.19 -3.35 5.85
CA SER A 86 6.01 -4.56 5.04
C SER A 86 6.48 -4.34 3.61
N ILE A 87 6.11 -3.19 3.02
CA ILE A 87 6.55 -2.85 1.66
C ILE A 87 8.07 -2.63 1.63
N CYS A 88 8.65 -1.96 2.62
CA CYS A 88 10.11 -1.84 2.72
C CYS A 88 10.81 -3.19 2.92
N ASP A 89 10.23 -4.13 3.67
CA ASP A 89 10.76 -5.50 3.82
C ASP A 89 10.79 -6.24 2.48
N ILE A 90 9.73 -6.09 1.65
CA ILE A 90 9.71 -6.64 0.28
C ILE A 90 10.85 -6.05 -0.54
N LEU A 91 10.95 -4.72 -0.60
CA LEU A 91 11.97 -4.02 -1.39
C LEU A 91 13.41 -4.38 -0.98
N SER A 92 13.64 -4.73 0.29
CA SER A 92 14.97 -5.11 0.77
C SER A 92 15.44 -6.48 0.26
N LYS A 93 14.52 -7.37 -0.08
CA LYS A 93 14.86 -8.75 -0.51
C LYS A 93 15.42 -8.80 -1.92
N ASP A 94 15.16 -7.79 -2.73
CA ASP A 94 15.59 -7.73 -4.13
C ASP A 94 17.09 -7.40 -4.28
N ARG A 95 17.76 -6.96 -3.20
CA ARG A 95 19.14 -6.46 -3.26
C ARG A 95 20.01 -6.99 -2.11
N PRO A 96 21.00 -7.86 -2.39
CA PRO A 96 21.97 -8.29 -1.39
C PRO A 96 22.71 -7.10 -0.77
N GLY A 97 22.87 -7.10 0.56
CA GLY A 97 23.59 -6.04 1.30
C GLY A 97 22.74 -4.80 1.65
N VAL A 98 21.53 -4.69 1.10
CA VAL A 98 20.59 -3.63 1.46
C VAL A 98 19.74 -4.09 2.63
N VAL A 99 19.76 -3.33 3.73
CA VAL A 99 19.05 -3.67 4.96
C VAL A 99 17.91 -2.67 5.21
N HIS A 100 16.70 -3.19 5.35
CA HIS A 100 15.56 -2.42 5.84
C HIS A 100 15.62 -2.29 7.38
N ILE A 101 15.50 -1.06 7.87
CA ILE A 101 15.29 -0.74 9.30
C ILE A 101 13.83 -0.36 9.52
N ASN A 102 13.18 -0.97 10.52
CA ASN A 102 11.80 -0.65 10.84
C ASN A 102 11.63 0.82 11.27
N CYS A 103 10.48 1.40 10.94
CA CYS A 103 10.18 2.82 11.15
C CYS A 103 10.36 3.27 12.59
N GLN A 104 9.96 2.48 13.59
CA GLN A 104 10.05 2.87 14.99
C GLN A 104 11.50 3.00 15.47
N ALA A 105 12.37 2.11 14.99
CA ALA A 105 13.80 2.19 15.28
C ALA A 105 14.43 3.37 14.53
N LEU A 106 14.09 3.55 13.25
CA LEU A 106 14.60 4.64 12.43
C LEU A 106 14.18 6.01 12.97
N THR A 107 12.90 6.21 13.31
CA THR A 107 12.39 7.44 13.95
C THR A 107 13.19 7.78 15.19
N LYS A 108 13.41 6.83 16.11
CA LYS A 108 14.24 7.10 17.30
C LYS A 108 15.68 7.47 16.98
N ILE A 109 16.26 6.93 15.90
CA ILE A 109 17.60 7.31 15.46
C ILE A 109 17.58 8.74 14.92
N LEU A 110 16.66 9.05 14.00
CA LEU A 110 16.59 10.33 13.30
C LEU A 110 16.06 11.47 14.18
N ASP A 111 15.32 11.16 15.25
CA ASP A 111 14.95 12.10 16.32
C ASP A 111 16.12 12.36 17.29
N GLY A 112 17.26 11.69 17.13
CA GLY A 112 18.43 11.89 17.98
C GLY A 112 18.29 11.28 19.38
N SER A 113 17.40 10.29 19.57
CA SER A 113 17.18 9.66 20.87
C SER A 113 18.47 9.13 21.46
N LYS A 114 18.77 9.49 22.73
CA LYS A 114 19.91 8.93 23.47
C LYS A 114 19.85 7.40 23.54
N ARG A 115 18.63 6.83 23.57
CA ARG A 115 18.42 5.38 23.59
C ARG A 115 18.92 4.72 22.32
N ALA A 116 18.84 5.38 21.16
CA ALA A 116 19.26 4.81 19.88
C ALA A 116 20.76 4.43 19.84
N LYS A 117 21.57 5.13 20.63
CA LYS A 117 23.02 4.93 20.77
C LYS A 117 23.38 3.78 21.73
N SER A 118 22.41 3.23 22.46
CA SER A 118 22.64 2.14 23.41
C SER A 118 22.93 0.82 22.69
N HIS A 119 23.82 0.00 23.25
CA HIS A 119 24.06 -1.38 22.78
C HIS A 119 22.80 -2.25 22.78
N TYR A 120 21.79 -1.93 23.59
CA TYR A 120 20.54 -2.70 23.69
C TYR A 120 19.44 -2.22 22.74
N PHE A 121 19.64 -1.12 22.01
CA PHE A 121 18.61 -0.55 21.15
C PHE A 121 18.25 -1.44 19.97
N LEU A 122 19.29 -1.94 19.30
CA LEU A 122 19.21 -2.96 18.28
C LEU A 122 20.12 -4.10 18.74
N LYS A 123 19.57 -5.31 18.84
CA LYS A 123 20.34 -6.48 19.30
C LYS A 123 21.57 -6.75 18.44
N ASN A 124 21.48 -6.43 17.16
CA ASN A 124 22.55 -6.61 16.18
C ASN A 124 22.96 -5.26 15.61
N ASN A 125 24.25 -5.10 15.28
CA ASN A 125 24.73 -3.93 14.57
C ASN A 125 24.30 -4.01 13.10
N ILE A 126 23.25 -3.25 12.75
CA ILE A 126 22.72 -3.23 11.37
C ILE A 126 23.73 -2.75 10.34
N LEU A 127 24.79 -2.03 10.75
CA LEU A 127 25.81 -1.50 9.84
C LEU A 127 26.95 -2.48 9.56
N GLU A 128 27.10 -3.54 10.35
CA GLU A 128 28.26 -4.45 10.26
C GLU A 128 28.30 -5.25 8.94
N ARG A 129 27.14 -5.50 8.34
CA ARG A 129 27.00 -6.30 7.11
C ARG A 129 26.21 -5.59 6.01
N ALA A 130 25.84 -4.33 6.22
CA ALA A 130 25.04 -3.57 5.28
C ALA A 130 25.94 -2.69 4.41
N THR A 131 25.77 -2.78 3.10
CA THR A 131 26.30 -1.78 2.15
C THR A 131 25.38 -0.55 2.12
N GLU A 132 24.08 -0.79 2.32
CA GLU A 132 23.06 0.23 2.33
C GLU A 132 22.04 -0.06 3.44
N VAL A 133 21.55 0.99 4.10
CA VAL A 133 20.45 0.90 5.06
C VAL A 133 19.36 1.88 4.64
N PHE A 134 18.11 1.44 4.63
CA PHE A 134 16.98 2.32 4.34
C PHE A 134 15.76 2.00 5.20
N GLY A 135 14.85 2.95 5.26
CA GLY A 135 13.57 2.78 5.90
C GLY A 135 12.73 4.03 5.77
N VAL A 136 11.57 3.97 6.41
CA VAL A 136 10.61 5.08 6.45
C VAL A 136 10.62 5.72 7.82
N TYR A 137 10.67 7.04 7.82
CA TYR A 137 10.74 7.86 9.02
C TYR A 137 9.36 8.47 9.27
N LEU A 138 8.80 8.20 10.45
CA LEU A 138 7.59 8.88 10.91
C LEU A 138 7.97 10.18 11.61
N GLU A 139 8.06 11.25 10.85
CA GLU A 139 8.42 12.56 11.34
C GLU A 139 7.28 13.17 12.15
N ASN A 140 7.62 13.68 13.34
CA ASN A 140 6.70 14.30 14.29
C ASN A 140 5.45 13.45 14.62
N GLY A 141 5.52 12.13 14.39
CA GLY A 141 4.44 11.19 14.66
C GLY A 141 3.28 11.19 13.63
N ASN A 142 3.35 11.95 12.54
CA ASN A 142 2.22 12.08 11.60
C ASN A 142 2.59 12.23 10.12
N HIS A 143 3.87 12.31 9.78
CA HIS A 143 4.30 12.51 8.40
C HIS A 143 5.34 11.48 7.99
N TRP A 144 5.10 10.79 6.88
CA TRP A 144 6.04 9.81 6.35
C TRP A 144 7.06 10.45 5.43
N SER A 145 8.33 10.14 5.67
CA SER A 145 9.45 10.46 4.80
C SER A 145 10.35 9.25 4.58
N PHE A 146 11.21 9.30 3.57
CA PHE A 146 12.12 8.23 3.23
C PHE A 146 13.55 8.58 3.64
N PHE A 147 14.23 7.61 4.25
CA PHE A 147 15.64 7.68 4.57
C PHE A 147 16.39 6.52 3.94
N HIS A 148 17.51 6.82 3.32
CA HIS A 148 18.49 5.85 2.86
C HIS A 148 19.89 6.34 3.21
N CYS A 149 20.80 5.41 3.47
CA CYS A 149 22.21 5.69 3.46
C CYS A 149 23.00 4.60 2.75
N ASN A 150 24.04 5.02 2.04
CA ASN A 150 25.10 4.16 1.57
C ASN A 150 26.26 4.22 2.57
N VAL A 151 26.55 3.10 3.22
CA VAL A 151 27.51 3.01 4.33
C VAL A 151 28.95 3.23 3.83
N ASP A 152 29.29 2.68 2.67
CA ASP A 152 30.64 2.77 2.09
C ASP A 152 30.96 4.19 1.63
N ARG A 153 30.01 4.85 0.97
CA ARG A 153 30.15 6.19 0.40
C ARG A 153 29.86 7.32 1.38
N ARG A 154 29.36 6.99 2.58
CA ARG A 154 28.91 7.98 3.59
C ARG A 154 27.94 9.00 3.03
N CYS A 155 27.00 8.52 2.22
CA CYS A 155 25.98 9.35 1.61
C CYS A 155 24.62 9.00 2.21
N ILE A 156 23.87 10.01 2.64
CA ILE A 156 22.46 9.92 3.01
C ILE A 156 21.65 10.43 1.84
N THR A 157 20.57 9.75 1.50
CA THR A 157 19.50 10.30 0.67
C THR A 157 18.26 10.45 1.53
N TYR A 158 17.72 11.66 1.57
CA TYR A 158 16.49 11.99 2.29
C TYR A 158 15.44 12.50 1.31
N PHE A 159 14.20 12.04 1.49
CA PHE A 159 13.07 12.47 0.69
C PHE A 159 11.87 12.77 1.58
N ASN A 160 11.28 13.96 1.40
CA ASN A 160 10.10 14.43 2.12
C ASN A 160 9.08 14.96 1.10
N SER A 161 7.89 14.35 1.01
CA SER A 161 6.86 14.76 0.04
C SER A 161 6.33 16.19 0.22
N LEU A 162 6.54 16.82 1.39
CA LEU A 162 6.20 18.22 1.65
C LEU A 162 7.38 19.19 1.39
N GLY A 163 8.52 18.66 0.96
CA GLY A 163 9.77 19.37 0.75
C GLY A 163 10.69 19.31 1.97
N GLU A 164 11.99 19.18 1.71
CA GLU A 164 13.01 19.17 2.75
C GLU A 164 13.42 20.59 3.14
N THR A 165 13.71 20.79 4.42
CA THR A 165 14.34 22.02 4.91
C THR A 165 15.80 21.78 5.26
N GLU A 166 16.63 22.83 5.17
CA GLU A 166 18.05 22.72 5.51
C GLU A 166 18.25 22.28 6.97
N TRP A 167 17.48 22.84 7.90
CA TRP A 167 17.57 22.48 9.32
C TRP A 167 17.24 21.00 9.57
N GLN A 168 16.18 20.50 8.93
CA GLN A 168 15.78 19.09 9.01
C GLN A 168 16.89 18.18 8.47
N CYS A 169 17.45 18.50 7.31
CA CYS A 169 18.57 17.76 6.72
C CYS A 169 19.80 17.76 7.64
N GLN A 170 20.17 18.91 8.20
CA GLN A 170 21.30 19.01 9.14
C GLN A 170 21.07 18.16 10.39
N ALA A 171 19.86 18.18 10.97
CA ALA A 171 19.52 17.37 12.13
C ALA A 171 19.60 15.86 11.82
N ILE A 172 19.04 15.42 10.70
CA ILE A 172 19.09 14.03 10.24
C ILE A 172 20.54 13.57 10.06
N ALA A 173 21.37 14.36 9.38
CA ALA A 173 22.78 14.04 9.16
C ALA A 173 23.55 13.92 10.48
N GLN A 174 23.35 14.86 11.41
CA GLN A 174 23.98 14.84 12.73
C GLN A 174 23.54 13.63 13.56
N HIS A 175 22.24 13.35 13.62
CA HIS A 175 21.68 12.26 14.40
C HIS A 175 22.10 10.88 13.85
N TRP A 176 22.04 10.70 12.53
CA TRP A 176 22.53 9.50 11.88
C TRP A 176 24.03 9.31 12.10
N SER A 177 24.83 10.37 11.92
CA SER A 177 26.28 10.32 12.16
C SER A 177 26.62 9.88 13.58
N ALA A 178 25.92 10.43 14.58
CA ALA A 178 26.12 10.05 15.97
C ALA A 178 25.72 8.57 16.24
N PHE A 179 24.64 8.09 15.63
CA PHE A 179 24.26 6.68 15.71
C PHE A 179 25.30 5.78 15.04
N ALA A 180 25.70 6.08 13.80
CA ALA A 180 26.68 5.30 13.05
C ALA A 180 28.04 5.24 13.78
N ALA A 181 28.49 6.36 14.35
CA ALA A 181 29.71 6.40 15.16
C ALA A 181 29.62 5.48 16.38
N SER A 182 28.46 5.40 17.05
CA SER A 182 28.23 4.46 18.16
C SER A 182 28.27 2.98 17.74
N ARG A 183 28.21 2.72 16.43
CA ARG A 183 28.31 1.40 15.80
C ARG A 183 29.65 1.16 15.11
N GLY A 184 30.64 2.02 15.37
CA GLY A 184 32.01 1.91 14.81
C GLY A 184 32.21 2.61 13.47
N VAL A 185 31.15 3.19 12.89
CA VAL A 185 31.14 3.76 11.54
C VAL A 185 31.33 5.28 11.64
N LYS A 186 32.58 5.71 11.87
CA LYS A 186 32.96 7.14 12.09
C LYS A 186 33.19 7.91 10.79
N GLY A 187 33.00 9.23 10.81
CA GLY A 187 33.26 10.11 9.66
C GLY A 187 32.08 11.03 9.36
N GLU A 188 32.30 11.98 8.45
CA GLU A 188 31.26 12.87 7.96
C GLU A 188 30.33 12.13 7.00
N TRP A 189 29.07 12.59 6.94
CA TRP A 189 28.04 12.08 6.05
C TRP A 189 27.56 13.21 5.15
N ASP A 190 27.56 12.96 3.85
CA ASP A 190 27.00 13.87 2.84
C ASP A 190 25.51 13.57 2.69
N LEU A 191 24.64 14.57 2.85
CA LEU A 191 23.20 14.40 2.70
C LEU A 191 22.74 15.02 1.39
N LYS A 192 22.04 14.22 0.59
CA LYS A 192 21.44 14.62 -0.68
C LYS A 192 19.93 14.51 -0.62
N THR A 193 19.28 15.42 -1.32
CA THR A 193 17.85 15.37 -1.62
C THR A 193 17.66 15.19 -3.12
N THR A 194 16.44 14.81 -3.52
CA THR A 194 16.08 14.61 -4.92
C THR A 194 15.09 15.69 -5.34
N LYS A 195 15.17 16.20 -6.58
CA LYS A 195 14.12 17.12 -7.05
C LYS A 195 12.81 16.35 -7.24
N HIS A 196 11.71 16.78 -6.63
CA HIS A 196 10.42 16.10 -6.78
C HIS A 196 9.22 17.05 -6.79
N ASN A 197 8.07 16.55 -7.24
CA ASN A 197 6.79 17.25 -7.03
C ASN A 197 6.39 17.15 -5.55
N LEU A 198 5.70 18.18 -5.07
CA LEU A 198 5.18 18.20 -3.71
C LEU A 198 3.82 17.50 -3.65
N GLN A 199 3.57 16.85 -2.53
CA GLN A 199 2.23 16.40 -2.17
C GLN A 199 1.29 17.59 -1.97
N THR A 200 0.03 17.42 -2.34
CA THR A 200 -1.00 18.48 -2.29
C THR A 200 -2.19 18.15 -1.37
N ASP A 201 -2.15 17.03 -0.66
CA ASP A 201 -3.17 16.58 0.29
C ASP A 201 -2.56 16.28 1.67
N SER A 202 -3.35 15.83 2.65
CA SER A 202 -2.89 15.54 4.03
C SER A 202 -2.68 14.05 4.34
N VAL A 203 -2.87 13.14 3.36
CA VAL A 203 -2.97 11.69 3.61
C VAL A 203 -2.04 10.84 2.74
N SER A 204 -1.47 11.38 1.66
CA SER A 204 -0.69 10.62 0.68
C SER A 204 0.82 10.59 0.91
N CYS A 205 1.31 11.04 2.07
CA CYS A 205 2.75 11.06 2.38
C CYS A 205 3.37 9.66 2.38
N GLY A 206 2.64 8.67 2.90
CA GLY A 206 3.06 7.26 2.83
C GLY A 206 3.16 6.75 1.39
N ILE A 207 2.23 7.16 0.52
CA ILE A 207 2.22 6.74 -0.89
C ILE A 207 3.39 7.36 -1.65
N HIS A 208 3.63 8.68 -1.50
CA HIS A 208 4.80 9.34 -2.08
C HIS A 208 6.11 8.69 -1.60
N THR A 209 6.22 8.41 -0.31
CA THR A 209 7.40 7.80 0.32
C THR A 209 7.68 6.41 -0.25
N LEU A 210 6.66 5.55 -0.37
CA LEU A 210 6.82 4.20 -0.89
C LEU A 210 7.06 4.16 -2.41
N ALA A 211 6.43 5.07 -3.16
CA ALA A 211 6.68 5.25 -4.58
C ALA A 211 8.12 5.68 -4.83
N PHE A 212 8.60 6.67 -4.08
CA PHE A 212 10.00 7.11 -4.12
C PHE A 212 10.94 5.96 -3.78
N ALA A 213 10.70 5.25 -2.67
CA ALA A 213 11.52 4.11 -2.25
C ALA A 213 11.61 3.03 -3.33
N THR A 214 10.48 2.72 -3.97
CA THR A 214 10.41 1.73 -5.05
C THR A 214 11.30 2.13 -6.22
N GLU A 215 11.14 3.35 -6.74
CA GLU A 215 11.92 3.83 -7.89
C GLU A 215 13.39 4.02 -7.55
N PHE A 216 13.69 4.59 -6.38
CA PHE A 216 15.05 4.81 -5.90
C PHE A 216 15.83 3.50 -5.79
N LEU A 217 15.25 2.45 -5.19
CA LEU A 217 15.92 1.15 -5.02
C LEU A 217 16.03 0.37 -6.34
N LYS A 218 15.01 0.44 -7.21
CA LYS A 218 15.09 -0.13 -8.57
C LYS A 218 16.21 0.52 -9.40
N ALA A 219 16.39 1.83 -9.26
CA ALA A 219 17.40 2.60 -9.99
C ALA A 219 18.83 2.42 -9.48
N GLY A 220 19.07 1.61 -8.44
CA GLY A 220 20.43 1.44 -7.92
C GLY A 220 20.80 2.33 -6.73
N GLY A 221 19.83 3.03 -6.13
CA GLY A 221 20.09 3.97 -5.04
C GLY A 221 20.53 5.35 -5.52
N PHE A 222 20.12 5.74 -6.74
CA PHE A 222 20.38 7.06 -7.29
C PHE A 222 19.33 7.47 -8.33
N ILE A 223 18.64 8.58 -8.06
CA ILE A 223 17.79 9.28 -9.03
C ILE A 223 17.97 10.79 -8.84
N THR A 224 17.94 11.55 -9.93
CA THR A 224 18.14 13.02 -9.91
C THR A 224 16.84 13.79 -9.77
N SER A 225 15.74 13.20 -10.24
CA SER A 225 14.39 13.71 -10.07
C SER A 225 13.39 12.58 -9.91
N PHE A 226 12.32 12.85 -9.17
CA PHE A 226 11.22 11.93 -8.95
C PHE A 226 9.89 12.63 -9.25
N GLN A 227 8.97 11.92 -9.88
CA GLN A 227 7.58 12.33 -10.00
C GLN A 227 6.72 11.21 -9.44
N CYS A 228 5.95 11.52 -8.40
CA CYS A 228 5.00 10.56 -7.86
C CYS A 228 3.93 10.26 -8.93
N PRO A 229 3.63 8.98 -9.21
CA PRO A 229 2.49 8.63 -10.04
C PRO A 229 1.19 9.15 -9.44
N VAL A 230 0.11 9.08 -10.21
CA VAL A 230 -1.25 9.40 -9.73
C VAL A 230 -1.53 8.58 -8.47
N ILE A 231 -1.88 9.26 -7.37
CA ILE A 231 -1.94 8.65 -6.03
C ILE A 231 -2.82 7.41 -6.00
N GLN A 232 -4.00 7.45 -6.63
CA GLN A 232 -4.89 6.30 -6.66
C GLN A 232 -4.30 5.11 -7.43
N GLN A 233 -3.61 5.36 -8.54
CA GLN A 233 -2.92 4.32 -9.30
C GLN A 233 -1.80 3.68 -8.47
N GLU A 234 -1.04 4.50 -7.76
CA GLU A 234 0.07 4.02 -6.93
C GLU A 234 -0.42 3.25 -5.69
N ARG A 235 -1.52 3.69 -5.08
CA ARG A 235 -2.24 2.95 -4.04
C ARG A 235 -2.59 1.53 -4.48
N MET A 236 -3.17 1.40 -5.69
CA MET A 236 -3.53 0.10 -6.26
C MET A 236 -2.29 -0.77 -6.53
N ARG A 237 -1.25 -0.17 -7.09
CA ARG A 237 0.01 -0.87 -7.38
C ARG A 237 0.64 -1.41 -6.10
N LEU A 238 0.74 -0.59 -5.06
CA LEU A 238 1.29 -0.98 -3.75
C LEU A 238 0.43 -2.03 -3.05
N SER A 239 -0.90 -1.92 -3.12
CA SER A 239 -1.83 -2.90 -2.55
C SER A 239 -1.67 -4.27 -3.20
N SER A 240 -1.61 -4.30 -4.54
CA SER A 240 -1.40 -5.53 -5.31
C SER A 240 -0.06 -6.17 -4.98
N HIS A 241 1.00 -5.36 -4.97
CA HIS A 241 2.34 -5.83 -4.64
C HIS A 241 2.44 -6.41 -3.22
N LEU A 242 1.78 -5.77 -2.24
CA LEU A 242 1.70 -6.27 -0.87
C LEU A 242 0.94 -7.60 -0.80
N PHE A 243 -0.21 -7.71 -1.49
CA PHE A 243 -1.05 -8.90 -1.50
C PHE A 243 -0.36 -10.13 -2.14
N GLU A 244 0.36 -9.90 -3.24
CA GLU A 244 1.14 -10.92 -3.95
C GLU A 244 2.34 -11.41 -3.13
N SER A 245 2.89 -10.55 -2.26
CA SER A 245 4.05 -10.85 -1.43
C SER A 245 3.72 -11.56 -0.11
N LEU A 246 2.43 -11.83 0.17
CA LEU A 246 2.00 -12.46 1.42
C LEU A 246 2.51 -13.91 1.54
N ASP A 247 3.26 -14.19 2.62
CA ASP A 247 3.45 -15.55 3.12
C ASP A 247 2.16 -16.01 3.82
N ARG A 248 1.46 -16.94 3.17
CA ARG A 248 0.19 -17.54 3.61
C ARG A 248 0.36 -18.94 4.21
N THR A 249 1.59 -19.31 4.55
CA THR A 249 1.90 -20.68 5.01
C THR A 249 1.88 -20.84 6.53
N LYS A 250 2.09 -19.74 7.26
CA LYS A 250 2.19 -19.74 8.74
C LYS A 250 0.84 -19.70 9.44
N LYS A 251 -0.17 -19.13 8.81
CA LYS A 251 -1.52 -18.95 9.36
C LYS A 251 -2.55 -19.65 8.49
N CYS A 252 -3.57 -20.20 9.14
CA CYS A 252 -4.67 -20.86 8.46
C CYS A 252 -5.47 -19.84 7.62
N GLY A 253 -5.58 -20.08 6.32
CA GLY A 253 -6.33 -19.22 5.39
C GLY A 253 -7.84 -19.16 5.60
N ILE A 254 -8.38 -19.74 6.68
CA ILE A 254 -9.81 -19.67 7.07
C ILE A 254 -9.98 -19.05 8.46
N CYS A 255 -9.22 -19.52 9.46
CA CYS A 255 -9.40 -19.07 10.85
C CYS A 255 -8.30 -18.10 11.33
N ALA A 256 -7.30 -17.81 10.50
CA ALA A 256 -6.13 -16.96 10.78
C ALA A 256 -5.25 -17.40 11.98
N LYS A 257 -5.53 -18.55 12.60
CA LYS A 257 -4.70 -19.13 13.66
C LYS A 257 -3.45 -19.79 13.08
N ASN A 258 -2.39 -19.84 13.88
CA ASN A 258 -1.13 -20.47 13.49
C ASN A 258 -1.34 -21.93 13.06
N ILE A 259 -0.66 -22.32 11.98
CA ILE A 259 -0.57 -23.71 11.55
C ILE A 259 0.40 -24.44 12.47
N SER A 260 -0.07 -25.48 13.15
CA SER A 260 0.75 -26.38 13.96
C SER A 260 0.34 -27.83 13.69
N GLY A 261 1.30 -28.76 13.79
CA GLY A 261 1.07 -30.19 13.58
C GLY A 261 1.12 -30.68 12.13
N ARG A 262 0.96 -32.00 11.94
CA ARG A 262 1.13 -32.69 10.64
C ARG A 262 -0.12 -32.67 9.75
N LYS A 263 -1.32 -32.51 10.32
CA LYS A 263 -2.59 -32.54 9.57
C LYS A 263 -2.92 -31.15 9.04
N LYS A 264 -2.48 -30.87 7.82
CA LYS A 264 -2.75 -29.64 7.09
C LYS A 264 -3.19 -29.96 5.66
N MET A 265 -3.94 -29.05 5.07
CA MET A 265 -4.31 -29.12 3.66
C MET A 265 -3.87 -27.83 2.97
N ALA A 266 -3.57 -27.92 1.68
CA ALA A 266 -3.17 -26.78 0.87
C ALA A 266 -4.36 -26.31 0.03
N CYS A 267 -4.54 -24.98 -0.03
CA CYS A 267 -5.39 -24.35 -1.02
C CYS A 267 -4.67 -24.27 -2.36
N THR A 268 -5.43 -24.21 -3.45
CA THR A 268 -4.93 -23.94 -4.81
C THR A 268 -4.09 -22.66 -4.93
N CYS A 269 -4.36 -21.63 -4.12
CA CYS A 269 -3.57 -20.40 -4.07
C CYS A 269 -2.30 -20.49 -3.20
N GLY A 270 -1.93 -21.68 -2.72
CA GLY A 270 -0.77 -21.90 -1.86
C GLY A 270 -0.98 -21.61 -0.37
N ALA A 271 -2.15 -21.09 0.04
CA ALA A 271 -2.49 -20.93 1.45
C ALA A 271 -2.59 -22.29 2.16
N VAL A 272 -2.21 -22.34 3.45
CA VAL A 272 -2.33 -23.56 4.27
C VAL A 272 -3.56 -23.47 5.16
N LEU A 273 -4.28 -24.58 5.32
CA LEU A 273 -5.50 -24.67 6.13
C LEU A 273 -5.38 -25.78 7.18
N HIS A 274 -6.02 -25.58 8.33
CA HIS A 274 -6.29 -26.70 9.23
C HIS A 274 -7.32 -27.62 8.58
N VAL A 275 -7.12 -28.94 8.68
CA VAL A 275 -8.06 -29.94 8.13
C VAL A 275 -9.47 -29.77 8.73
N LEU A 276 -9.58 -29.32 9.98
CA LEU A 276 -10.86 -29.09 10.64
C LEU A 276 -11.54 -27.78 10.21
N CYS A 277 -10.82 -26.86 9.57
CA CYS A 277 -11.38 -25.57 9.17
C CYS A 277 -12.06 -25.60 7.81
N ALA A 278 -11.81 -26.63 6.98
CA ALA A 278 -12.34 -26.67 5.63
C ALA A 278 -12.78 -28.09 5.26
N ALA A 279 -14.00 -28.23 4.75
CA ALA A 279 -14.46 -29.47 4.11
C ALA A 279 -13.84 -29.68 2.73
N THR A 280 -13.40 -28.59 2.08
CA THR A 280 -12.75 -28.57 0.77
C THR A 280 -11.41 -27.80 0.84
N PRO A 281 -10.43 -28.08 -0.05
CA PRO A 281 -9.12 -27.43 -0.05
C PRO A 281 -9.16 -26.01 -0.62
N MET A 282 -10.05 -25.18 -0.09
CA MET A 282 -10.24 -23.80 -0.52
C MET A 282 -10.11 -22.89 0.70
N CYS A 283 -9.16 -21.96 0.64
CA CYS A 283 -9.04 -20.88 1.62
C CYS A 283 -10.17 -19.89 1.45
N TYR A 284 -10.35 -19.01 2.42
CA TYR A 284 -11.45 -18.04 2.36
C TYR A 284 -11.43 -17.19 1.08
N ILE A 285 -10.25 -16.73 0.65
CA ILE A 285 -10.11 -15.92 -0.57
C ILE A 285 -10.64 -16.69 -1.79
N CYS A 286 -10.26 -17.97 -1.93
CA CYS A 286 -10.66 -18.78 -3.06
C CYS A 286 -12.10 -19.34 -2.96
N GLN A 287 -12.67 -19.41 -1.75
CA GLN A 287 -14.06 -19.85 -1.55
C GLN A 287 -15.05 -18.84 -2.16
N GLU A 288 -14.82 -17.54 -1.99
CA GLU A 288 -15.65 -16.48 -2.58
C GLU A 288 -15.56 -16.48 -4.12
N ASP A 289 -14.39 -16.81 -4.70
CA ASP A 289 -14.21 -16.98 -6.15
C ASP A 289 -15.02 -18.15 -6.73
N SER A 290 -15.41 -19.12 -5.90
CA SER A 290 -16.08 -20.35 -6.32
C SER A 290 -17.60 -20.31 -6.17
N ASN A 291 -18.19 -19.19 -5.70
CA ASN A 291 -19.63 -19.09 -5.51
C ASN A 291 -20.32 -18.65 -6.82
N PRO A 292 -20.98 -19.54 -7.58
CA PRO A 292 -21.57 -19.21 -8.89
C PRO A 292 -22.83 -18.34 -8.76
N LEU A 293 -23.37 -18.18 -7.55
CA LEU A 293 -24.62 -17.48 -7.30
C LEU A 293 -24.50 -15.95 -7.30
N ALA A 294 -23.28 -15.40 -7.36
CA ALA A 294 -23.06 -13.96 -7.53
C ALA A 294 -23.09 -13.50 -9.01
N GLN A 295 -23.20 -14.42 -9.98
CA GLN A 295 -23.26 -14.12 -11.42
C GLN A 295 -24.66 -14.22 -12.03
N ILE A 296 -25.70 -14.44 -11.22
CA ILE A 296 -27.08 -14.34 -11.72
C ILE A 296 -27.48 -12.86 -11.67
N SER A 297 -27.30 -12.19 -12.80
CA SER A 297 -27.93 -10.91 -13.10
C SER A 297 -29.42 -11.00 -12.80
N LEU A 298 -29.90 -10.16 -11.88
CA LEU A 298 -31.34 -9.86 -11.82
C LEU A 298 -31.70 -9.15 -13.14
N PRO A 299 -32.77 -9.57 -13.83
CA PRO A 299 -33.19 -8.88 -15.04
C PRO A 299 -33.61 -7.46 -14.71
N ALA A 300 -33.24 -6.54 -15.60
CA ALA A 300 -33.63 -5.14 -15.55
C ALA A 300 -35.17 -5.03 -15.49
N SER A 301 -35.68 -4.33 -14.48
CA SER A 301 -37.06 -3.91 -14.43
C SER A 301 -37.22 -2.67 -15.31
N ASP A 302 -37.52 -2.86 -16.59
CA ASP A 302 -38.02 -1.79 -17.44
C ASP A 302 -39.54 -1.61 -17.24
N THR A 303 -39.87 -0.39 -16.85
CA THR A 303 -41.13 0.38 -16.95
C THR A 303 -42.32 -0.17 -17.74
N ALA A 304 -43.53 -0.06 -17.17
CA ALA A 304 -44.63 0.79 -17.68
C ALA A 304 -45.91 0.74 -16.81
N ALA A 305 -46.64 1.86 -16.82
CA ALA A 305 -47.75 2.25 -15.94
C ALA A 305 -49.15 1.72 -16.33
N HIS A 306 -50.10 1.69 -15.38
CA HIS A 306 -51.32 2.55 -15.35
C HIS A 306 -52.45 2.00 -14.46
N SER A 307 -52.97 2.90 -13.60
CA SER A 307 -54.36 3.13 -13.13
C SER A 307 -55.34 1.97 -12.86
N ALA A 308 -55.88 1.93 -11.64
CA ALA A 308 -57.27 2.31 -11.35
C ALA A 308 -57.57 2.17 -9.84
N ASP A 309 -58.15 3.21 -9.24
CA ASP A 309 -58.99 3.21 -8.03
C ASP A 309 -60.46 3.25 -8.54
N PRO A 310 -61.53 2.80 -7.83
CA PRO A 310 -61.88 3.29 -6.49
C PRO A 310 -62.60 2.31 -5.51
N ASP A 311 -62.72 2.81 -4.27
CA ASP A 311 -63.76 2.57 -3.26
C ASP A 311 -63.73 1.28 -2.41
N VAL A 312 -63.60 1.44 -1.08
CA VAL A 312 -64.74 1.48 -0.13
C VAL A 312 -64.22 1.69 1.32
N LEU A 313 -64.58 2.85 1.87
CA LEU A 313 -65.03 3.18 3.24
C LEU A 313 -64.77 2.20 4.41
N VAL A 314 -64.22 2.70 5.52
CA VAL A 314 -64.93 3.02 6.79
C VAL A 314 -63.93 3.12 7.96
N GLU A 315 -64.14 4.18 8.75
CA GLU A 315 -63.59 4.62 10.03
C GLU A 315 -63.40 3.51 11.10
N THR A 316 -62.48 3.61 12.07
CA THR A 316 -62.71 4.41 13.28
C THR A 316 -61.46 4.51 14.16
N SER A 317 -61.34 5.69 14.75
CA SER A 317 -60.39 6.16 15.77
C SER A 317 -60.92 5.97 17.19
N ALA A 318 -60.02 5.69 18.15
CA ALA A 318 -60.07 6.08 19.59
C ALA A 318 -58.79 5.51 20.26
N SER A 319 -57.85 6.32 20.78
CA SER A 319 -57.80 6.94 22.13
C SER A 319 -57.97 5.88 23.25
N ASP A 320 -57.23 5.82 24.35
CA ASP A 320 -56.31 6.76 25.00
C ASP A 320 -55.66 6.05 26.21
N GLU A 321 -54.61 6.66 26.74
CA GLU A 321 -54.22 6.70 28.17
C GLU A 321 -53.63 5.51 28.98
N GLY A 322 -52.63 5.87 29.79
CA GLY A 322 -52.28 5.26 31.09
C GLY A 322 -50.82 4.81 31.21
N SER A 323 -49.88 5.62 31.73
CA SER A 323 -49.52 5.73 33.17
C SER A 323 -48.87 4.45 33.74
N ALA A 324 -47.78 4.41 34.52
CA ALA A 324 -46.80 5.36 35.04
C ALA A 324 -45.76 4.54 35.86
N LEU A 325 -44.61 5.17 36.20
CA LEU A 325 -43.75 4.92 37.40
C LEU A 325 -43.04 3.53 37.48
N GLN A 326 -41.85 3.33 38.05
CA GLN A 326 -40.99 4.06 38.98
C GLN A 326 -39.59 3.41 38.93
N GLN A 327 -38.51 4.17 38.71
CA GLN A 327 -37.41 4.45 39.65
C GLN A 327 -36.71 3.26 40.35
N GLY A 328 -35.36 3.27 40.37
CA GLY A 328 -34.62 2.68 41.49
C GLY A 328 -33.14 2.30 41.31
N TRP A 329 -32.25 3.30 41.28
CA TRP A 329 -30.94 3.36 42.00
C TRP A 329 -29.81 2.39 41.64
N GLN A 330 -28.68 2.84 41.06
CA GLN A 330 -27.49 3.51 41.64
C GLN A 330 -26.59 2.70 42.61
N LYS A 331 -25.29 2.68 42.22
CA LYS A 331 -24.04 2.60 43.03
C LYS A 331 -23.64 1.18 43.51
N ARG A 332 -22.36 0.78 43.54
CA ARG A 332 -21.10 1.53 43.76
C ARG A 332 -19.87 0.68 43.40
N CYS A 333 -18.79 1.35 42.99
CA CYS A 333 -17.40 0.86 43.01
C CYS A 333 -16.86 0.69 44.44
N SER A 334 -15.91 -0.22 44.61
CA SER A 334 -14.66 -0.06 45.42
C SER A 334 -13.75 -1.29 45.22
N THR A 335 -12.62 -1.18 44.51
CA THR A 335 -11.23 -1.11 45.04
C THR A 335 -10.86 -2.13 46.12
N GLN A 336 -9.80 -2.91 45.87
CA GLN A 336 -8.65 -3.00 46.78
C GLN A 336 -7.41 -3.66 46.13
N CYS A 337 -6.31 -2.91 46.14
CA CYS A 337 -4.93 -3.38 46.09
C CYS A 337 -4.39 -3.46 47.53
N ALA A 338 -3.43 -4.37 47.76
CA ALA A 338 -2.34 -4.41 48.76
C ALA A 338 -2.17 -5.86 49.27
N ALA A 339 -1.00 -6.41 49.60
CA ALA A 339 0.41 -6.11 49.40
C ALA A 339 1.20 -7.35 49.90
N ALA A 340 2.43 -7.50 49.40
CA ALA A 340 3.63 -8.10 50.02
C ALA A 340 3.54 -9.36 50.92
N ALA A 341 4.24 -10.42 50.49
CA ALA A 341 5.30 -11.09 51.25
C ALA A 341 6.33 -11.68 50.26
#